data_AF-A0A6J7T4C6-F1
#
_entry.id   AF-A0A6J7T4C6-F1
#
_cell.length_a   1.000
_cell.length_b   1.000
_cell.length_c   1.000
_cell.angle_alpha   90.00
_cell.angle_beta   90.00
_cell.angle_gamma   90.00
#
_symmetry.space_group_name_H-M   'P 1'
#
loop_
_entity.id
_entity.type
_entity.pdbx_description
1 polymer ?
#
loop_
_entity_poly.entity_id
_entity_poly.type
_entity_poly.pdbx_seq_one_letter_code
_entity_poly.pdbx_strand_id
1 'polypeptide(L)'
;MAAPDFLEATSGYFVNPKVALVQTAHSFRNHNSIMHQEQGRNEQSLFFDVLLPGRNRLKSVFWCGSAAILRRSALMEIGGLATVTVTEDYETSLHLRLKGYLGIYHNEHLIQGLAPDNLTSYVIQRYRWAQGNLQLFRPSMRLPWRKELGILERISNTGGLLYYLSPFQKLIYSGNLVAVVFFGVLPVGYVGGWFIVFWGIASFTNILAVTALERGTTSPVEGVRNLFLAFEAYFRATSVLWTKAKVPFLVTPKNEVDLGGWASVRQMRFALLIGGVSLLSVINIWISYFSFHYFNWRYLSPHSISTVLIISFFGLMEVTIISRAAWSMYHRSQERTLWRFPVRLETYVNGVLSQCVDLHQNGAGIITTEKALAVNPNIYVKIACRDLSGNVVWVGGQLRVRSKKPIEGTQESVRVGGRITWDSDEAKTAVIMQCYVVEQYVARQHFWLRHEKRRVVLLPAHIDGIDAECVDVSTSGASFVASAADWGKRQIGIRIPISVDDRFIGTAEIRNVTATSGEMMRIGAAVMWQNPYMLKIFSDSEKRDLKTRKAIAGGINP
;
A
#
# COMPACT_ATOMS: atom_id res chain seq x y z
N MET A 1 0.67 14.29 8.61
CA MET A 1 0.11 15.59 8.20
C MET A 1 0.26 15.66 6.68
N ALA A 2 0.10 16.82 6.06
CA ALA A 2 0.61 16.99 4.70
C ALA A 2 2.13 17.18 4.74
N ALA A 3 2.80 16.78 3.67
CA ALA A 3 4.20 17.09 3.47
C ALA A 3 4.39 18.62 3.40
N PRO A 4 5.53 19.17 3.88
CA PRO A 4 5.77 20.61 3.89
C PRO A 4 5.62 21.27 2.50
N ASP A 5 6.03 20.54 1.47
CA ASP A 5 6.02 20.96 0.07
C ASP A 5 4.66 20.73 -0.63
N PHE A 6 3.60 20.35 0.11
CA PHE A 6 2.30 20.02 -0.48
C PHE A 6 1.75 21.17 -1.35
N LEU A 7 1.80 22.40 -0.85
CA LEU A 7 1.31 23.57 -1.58
C LEU A 7 2.21 23.93 -2.77
N GLU A 8 3.53 23.80 -2.62
CA GLU A 8 4.49 24.07 -3.70
C GLU A 8 4.29 23.09 -4.87
N ALA A 9 4.10 21.79 -4.56
CA ALA A 9 3.90 20.75 -5.55
C ALA A 9 2.54 20.85 -6.29
N THR A 10 1.53 21.49 -5.70
CA THR A 10 0.13 21.42 -6.21
C THR A 10 -0.48 22.76 -6.61
N SER A 11 -0.08 23.88 -6.02
CA SER A 11 -0.72 25.18 -6.28
C SER A 11 -0.50 25.70 -7.71
N GLY A 12 0.62 25.36 -8.35
CA GLY A 12 0.96 25.80 -9.71
C GLY A 12 -0.04 25.38 -10.79
N TYR A 13 -0.79 24.29 -10.60
CA TYR A 13 -1.81 23.85 -11.56
C TYR A 13 -2.96 24.85 -11.72
N PHE A 14 -3.23 25.69 -10.71
CA PHE A 14 -4.31 26.68 -10.73
C PHE A 14 -4.00 27.92 -11.57
N VAL A 15 -2.81 28.02 -12.16
CA VAL A 15 -2.55 29.02 -13.23
C VAL A 15 -3.55 28.84 -14.38
N ASN A 16 -3.96 27.60 -14.65
CA ASN A 16 -5.07 27.35 -15.58
C ASN A 16 -6.42 27.64 -14.89
N PRO A 17 -7.20 28.63 -15.35
CA PRO A 17 -8.47 29.01 -14.72
C PRO A 17 -9.53 27.89 -14.78
N LYS A 18 -9.39 26.93 -15.71
CA LYS A 18 -10.30 25.78 -15.81
C LYS A 18 -10.02 24.70 -14.76
N VAL A 19 -8.87 24.69 -14.10
CA VAL A 19 -8.58 23.71 -13.04
C VAL A 19 -9.29 24.15 -11.76
N ALA A 20 -10.19 23.30 -11.27
CA ALA A 20 -10.91 23.52 -10.02
C ALA A 20 -10.50 22.55 -8.91
N LEU A 21 -9.82 21.46 -9.25
CA LEU A 21 -9.43 20.42 -8.32
C LEU A 21 -8.03 19.91 -8.67
N VAL A 22 -7.17 19.80 -7.67
CA VAL A 22 -5.92 19.03 -7.74
C VAL A 22 -5.97 17.97 -6.65
N GLN A 23 -6.02 16.70 -7.04
CA GLN A 23 -6.02 15.54 -6.14
C GLN A 23 -4.62 14.92 -6.10
N THR A 24 -4.14 14.55 -4.92
CA THR A 24 -2.88 13.80 -4.73
C THR A 24 -3.17 12.38 -4.25
N ALA A 25 -2.14 11.51 -4.25
CA ALA A 25 -2.30 10.13 -3.80
C ALA A 25 -2.62 10.04 -2.30
N HIS A 26 -3.41 9.05 -1.88
CA HIS A 26 -3.51 8.69 -0.46
C HIS A 26 -2.51 7.61 -0.12
N SER A 27 -1.71 7.87 0.91
CA SER A 27 -0.85 6.89 1.55
C SER A 27 -1.28 6.67 2.99
N PHE A 28 -0.90 5.54 3.59
CA PHE A 28 -1.26 5.18 4.96
C PHE A 28 -0.04 4.68 5.72
N ARG A 29 0.17 5.21 6.92
CA ARG A 29 1.35 4.88 7.74
C ARG A 29 1.19 3.62 8.58
N ASN A 30 -0.04 3.23 8.94
CA ASN A 30 -0.30 2.01 9.71
C ASN A 30 -0.26 0.77 8.81
N HIS A 31 0.96 0.31 8.49
CA HIS A 31 1.22 -0.82 7.59
C HIS A 31 0.73 -2.19 8.10
N ASN A 32 0.21 -2.27 9.31
CA ASN A 32 -0.43 -3.46 9.87
C ASN A 32 -1.96 -3.43 9.75
N SER A 33 -2.56 -2.39 9.14
CA SER A 33 -4.00 -2.31 8.89
C SER A 33 -4.51 -3.47 8.02
N ILE A 34 -5.82 -3.68 7.97
CA ILE A 34 -6.44 -4.69 7.09
C ILE A 34 -6.18 -4.45 5.60
N MET A 35 -5.99 -3.19 5.21
CA MET A 35 -5.76 -2.81 3.82
C MET A 35 -4.36 -3.18 3.32
N HIS A 36 -3.41 -3.45 4.23
CA HIS A 36 -2.01 -3.70 3.90
C HIS A 36 -1.74 -5.21 3.87
N GLN A 37 -0.98 -5.62 2.86
CA GLN A 37 -0.48 -7.00 2.73
C GLN A 37 1.02 -7.09 2.88
N GLU A 38 1.69 -6.04 2.43
CA GLU A 38 3.12 -5.84 2.56
C GLU A 38 3.37 -4.39 2.96
N GLN A 39 4.59 -4.11 3.40
CA GLN A 39 4.95 -2.75 3.78
C GLN A 39 4.84 -1.80 2.59
N GLY A 40 3.99 -0.78 2.77
CA GLY A 40 3.85 0.31 1.82
C GLY A 40 2.90 0.10 0.65
N ARG A 41 2.42 -1.13 0.45
CA ARG A 41 1.39 -1.42 -0.55
C ARG A 41 0.10 -1.75 0.16
N ASN A 42 -0.96 -1.06 -0.23
CA ASN A 42 -2.29 -1.26 0.32
C ASN A 42 -3.31 -1.39 -0.81
N GLU A 43 -4.53 -1.78 -0.47
CA GLU A 43 -5.62 -1.95 -1.44
C GLU A 43 -5.86 -0.72 -2.34
N GLN A 44 -5.63 0.50 -1.84
CA GLN A 44 -5.82 1.73 -2.63
C GLN A 44 -4.64 2.09 -3.53
N SER A 45 -3.49 1.40 -3.41
CA SER A 45 -2.34 1.62 -4.28
C SER A 45 -2.71 1.42 -5.76
N LEU A 46 -3.49 0.39 -6.10
CA LEU A 46 -3.98 0.22 -7.48
C LEU A 46 -4.76 1.44 -7.98
N PHE A 47 -5.62 2.01 -7.13
CA PHE A 47 -6.43 3.16 -7.50
C PHE A 47 -5.57 4.40 -7.71
N PHE A 48 -4.71 4.76 -6.75
CA PHE A 48 -3.92 6.00 -6.83
C PHE A 48 -2.73 5.90 -7.78
N ASP A 49 -2.06 4.76 -7.87
CA ASP A 49 -0.81 4.66 -8.64
C ASP A 49 -1.05 4.28 -10.11
N VAL A 50 -2.21 3.67 -10.43
CA VAL A 50 -2.53 3.18 -11.79
C VAL A 50 -3.82 3.76 -12.33
N LEU A 51 -4.94 3.57 -11.62
CA LEU A 51 -6.26 3.92 -12.17
C LEU A 51 -6.46 5.43 -12.26
N LEU A 52 -6.12 6.20 -11.23
CA LEU A 52 -6.35 7.64 -11.17
C LEU A 52 -5.48 8.43 -12.16
N PRO A 53 -4.21 8.06 -12.44
CA PRO A 53 -3.48 8.55 -13.61
C PRO A 53 -4.20 8.27 -14.94
N GLY A 54 -4.77 7.07 -15.09
CA GLY A 54 -5.60 6.73 -16.25
C GLY A 54 -6.83 7.64 -16.36
N ARG A 55 -7.53 7.86 -15.24
CA ARG A 55 -8.67 8.78 -15.14
C ARG A 55 -8.29 10.23 -15.43
N ASN A 56 -7.09 10.66 -15.06
CA ASN A 56 -6.54 11.98 -15.40
C ASN A 56 -6.48 12.19 -16.92
N ARG A 57 -6.00 11.17 -17.65
CA ARG A 57 -6.02 11.19 -19.12
C ARG A 57 -7.45 11.28 -19.69
N LEU A 58 -8.41 10.67 -19.01
CA LEU A 58 -9.83 10.66 -19.44
C LEU A 58 -10.63 11.86 -18.92
N LYS A 59 -10.02 12.84 -18.22
CA LYS A 59 -10.71 13.99 -17.59
C LYS A 59 -11.78 13.59 -16.57
N SER A 60 -11.58 12.47 -15.89
CA SER A 60 -12.51 11.91 -14.90
C SER A 60 -11.92 11.83 -13.49
N VAL A 61 -10.92 12.66 -13.19
CA VAL A 61 -10.40 12.84 -11.83
C VAL A 61 -11.48 13.48 -10.96
N PHE A 62 -11.60 12.95 -9.76
CA PHE A 62 -12.51 13.44 -8.74
C PHE A 62 -11.79 13.56 -7.40
N TRP A 63 -12.36 14.37 -6.53
CA TRP A 63 -11.90 14.59 -5.17
C TRP A 63 -12.24 13.37 -4.34
N CYS A 64 -11.26 12.85 -3.61
CA CYS A 64 -11.40 11.68 -2.75
C CYS A 64 -11.53 12.08 -1.26
N GLY A 65 -12.15 13.22 -0.98
CA GLY A 65 -12.46 13.72 0.37
C GLY A 65 -11.28 14.31 1.13
N SER A 66 -10.05 14.02 0.74
CA SER A 66 -8.83 14.58 1.35
C SER A 66 -7.67 14.57 0.36
N ALA A 67 -6.55 15.18 0.78
CA ALA A 67 -5.33 15.26 -0.03
C ALA A 67 -5.56 15.98 -1.38
N ALA A 68 -6.29 17.09 -1.33
CA ALA A 68 -6.62 17.86 -2.50
C ALA A 68 -6.71 19.36 -2.20
N ILE A 69 -6.54 20.17 -3.24
CA ILE A 69 -6.84 21.61 -3.22
C ILE A 69 -8.01 21.84 -4.16
N LEU A 70 -8.94 22.71 -3.75
CA LEU A 70 -10.08 23.12 -4.56
C LEU A 70 -10.07 24.63 -4.80
N ARG A 71 -10.44 25.05 -6.02
CA ARG A 71 -10.63 26.46 -6.35
C ARG A 71 -11.91 26.96 -5.71
N ARG A 72 -11.79 27.86 -4.74
CA ARG A 72 -12.95 28.45 -4.03
C ARG A 72 -13.97 29.07 -4.97
N SER A 73 -13.55 29.84 -5.98
CA SER A 73 -14.50 30.49 -6.91
C SER A 73 -15.35 29.48 -7.68
N ALA A 74 -14.74 28.38 -8.14
CA ALA A 74 -15.44 27.30 -8.84
C ALA A 74 -16.42 26.56 -7.91
N LEU A 75 -16.04 26.33 -6.64
CA LEU A 75 -16.94 25.77 -5.63
C LEU A 75 -18.16 26.67 -5.39
N MET A 76 -17.95 27.98 -5.26
CA MET A 76 -19.07 28.91 -5.05
C MET A 76 -20.03 28.95 -6.26
N GLU A 77 -19.50 28.84 -7.48
CA GLU A 77 -20.31 28.83 -8.70
C GLU A 77 -21.25 27.61 -8.78
N ILE A 78 -20.85 26.47 -8.20
CA ILE A 78 -21.69 25.26 -8.17
C ILE A 78 -22.59 25.17 -6.94
N GLY A 79 -22.61 26.22 -6.09
CA GLY A 79 -23.43 26.26 -4.87
C GLY A 79 -22.75 25.71 -3.61
N GLY A 80 -21.43 25.52 -3.64
CA GLY A 80 -20.64 25.01 -2.52
C GLY A 80 -20.39 23.51 -2.59
N LEU A 81 -20.13 22.91 -1.42
CA LEU A 81 -19.98 21.46 -1.30
C LEU A 81 -21.33 20.78 -1.44
N ALA A 82 -21.38 19.69 -2.21
CA ALA A 82 -22.60 18.92 -2.38
C ALA A 82 -22.98 18.20 -1.07
N THR A 83 -24.28 18.09 -0.78
CA THR A 83 -24.77 17.51 0.48
C THR A 83 -25.88 16.47 0.28
N VAL A 84 -26.14 16.04 -0.97
CA VAL A 84 -27.24 15.11 -1.26
C VAL A 84 -26.82 13.68 -0.94
N THR A 85 -25.57 13.32 -1.25
CA THR A 85 -25.02 11.99 -1.00
C THR A 85 -24.02 11.99 0.16
N VAL A 86 -23.75 10.80 0.70
CA VAL A 86 -22.71 10.60 1.74
C VAL A 86 -21.28 10.61 1.19
N THR A 87 -21.13 10.82 -0.11
CA THR A 87 -19.86 11.00 -0.82
C THR A 87 -19.89 12.38 -1.48
N GLU A 88 -19.88 13.41 -0.63
CA GLU A 88 -19.89 14.81 -1.02
C GLU A 88 -18.76 15.15 -1.99
N ASP A 89 -17.65 14.44 -1.84
CA ASP A 89 -16.42 14.63 -2.57
C ASP A 89 -16.55 14.32 -4.06
N TYR A 90 -17.03 13.12 -4.38
CA TYR A 90 -17.27 12.68 -5.75
C TYR A 90 -18.44 13.44 -6.38
N GLU A 91 -19.51 13.70 -5.62
CA GLU A 91 -20.66 14.47 -6.08
C GLU A 91 -20.25 15.91 -6.47
N THR A 92 -19.52 16.60 -5.59
CA THR A 92 -18.99 17.95 -5.86
C THR A 92 -18.11 17.96 -7.11
N SER A 93 -17.27 16.93 -7.28
CA SER A 93 -16.38 16.81 -8.44
C SER A 93 -17.15 16.67 -9.75
N LEU A 94 -18.25 15.92 -9.75
CA LEU A 94 -19.12 15.82 -10.92
C LEU A 94 -19.81 17.15 -11.22
N HIS A 95 -20.28 17.89 -10.21
CA HIS A 95 -20.84 19.23 -10.42
C HIS A 95 -19.82 20.21 -11.01
N LEU A 96 -18.59 20.23 -10.48
CA LEU A 96 -17.48 21.01 -11.06
C LEU A 96 -17.25 20.63 -12.52
N ARG A 97 -17.18 19.31 -12.81
CA ARG A 97 -16.95 18.83 -14.16
C ARG A 97 -18.08 19.19 -15.12
N LEU A 98 -19.34 19.09 -14.69
CA LEU A 98 -20.53 19.46 -15.47
C LEU A 98 -20.58 20.97 -15.79
N LYS A 99 -19.97 21.80 -14.94
CA LYS A 99 -19.76 23.23 -15.18
C LYS A 99 -18.55 23.54 -16.06
N GLY A 100 -17.85 22.53 -16.54
CA GLY A 100 -16.73 22.67 -17.47
C GLY A 100 -15.35 22.79 -16.81
N TYR A 101 -15.27 22.69 -15.48
CA TYR A 101 -14.01 22.67 -14.76
C TYR A 101 -13.29 21.32 -14.89
N LEU A 102 -11.98 21.34 -14.65
CA LEU A 102 -11.08 20.19 -14.72
C LEU A 102 -10.59 19.80 -13.33
N GLY A 103 -10.58 18.49 -13.07
CA GLY A 103 -9.79 17.88 -12.01
C GLY A 103 -8.46 17.38 -12.56
N ILE A 104 -7.37 17.64 -11.85
CA ILE A 104 -6.03 17.19 -12.16
C ILE A 104 -5.55 16.23 -11.07
N TYR A 105 -4.91 15.15 -11.48
CA TYR A 105 -4.23 14.26 -10.55
C TYR A 105 -2.72 14.54 -10.52
N HIS A 106 -2.20 14.84 -9.34
CA HIS A 106 -0.78 14.97 -9.06
C HIS A 106 -0.30 13.67 -8.39
N ASN A 107 0.45 12.86 -9.15
CA ASN A 107 0.79 11.49 -8.77
C ASN A 107 1.97 11.41 -7.79
N GLU A 108 1.82 12.07 -6.64
CA GLU A 108 2.76 11.97 -5.53
C GLU A 108 2.03 11.72 -4.21
N HIS A 109 2.66 10.90 -3.36
CA HIS A 109 2.18 10.56 -2.02
C HIS A 109 2.56 11.64 -1.01
N LEU A 110 1.87 12.78 -1.09
CA LEU A 110 2.17 13.96 -0.27
C LEU A 110 1.52 13.95 1.12
N ILE A 111 0.64 12.98 1.40
CA ILE A 111 -0.05 12.84 2.69
C ILE A 111 -0.05 11.37 3.11
N GLN A 112 0.22 11.12 4.40
CA GLN A 112 0.03 9.81 5.02
C GLN A 112 -1.06 9.85 6.10
N GLY A 113 -2.19 9.23 5.79
CA GLY A 113 -3.34 9.04 6.67
C GLY A 113 -3.24 7.78 7.53
N LEU A 114 -4.38 7.41 8.12
CA LEU A 114 -4.58 6.16 8.84
C LEU A 114 -5.64 5.32 8.13
N ALA A 115 -5.27 4.10 7.75
CA ALA A 115 -6.17 3.08 7.25
C ALA A 115 -6.97 2.46 8.42
N PRO A 116 -8.11 1.78 8.16
CA PRO A 116 -8.86 1.09 9.19
C PRO A 116 -8.04 0.00 9.90
N ASP A 117 -7.99 0.04 11.22
CA ASP A 117 -7.20 -0.90 12.02
C ASP A 117 -7.83 -2.31 12.07
N ASN A 118 -9.16 -2.39 12.11
CA ASN A 118 -9.95 -3.63 12.23
C ASN A 118 -11.05 -3.77 11.19
N LEU A 119 -11.65 -4.97 11.11
CA LEU A 119 -12.53 -5.36 10.00
C LEU A 119 -13.85 -4.61 10.04
N THR A 120 -14.36 -4.34 11.24
CA THR A 120 -15.55 -3.53 11.46
C THR A 120 -15.39 -2.14 10.84
N SER A 121 -14.30 -1.45 11.16
CA SER A 121 -14.01 -0.11 10.65
C SER A 121 -13.80 -0.11 9.13
N TYR A 122 -13.19 -1.16 8.60
CA TYR A 122 -13.01 -1.38 7.16
C TYR A 122 -14.36 -1.53 6.44
N VAL A 123 -15.22 -2.45 6.90
CA VAL A 123 -16.53 -2.72 6.30
C VAL A 123 -17.42 -1.49 6.36
N ILE A 124 -17.43 -0.77 7.49
CA ILE A 124 -18.17 0.48 7.66
C ILE A 124 -17.71 1.56 6.66
N GLN A 125 -16.40 1.68 6.43
CA GLN A 125 -15.86 2.62 5.45
C GLN A 125 -16.25 2.24 4.02
N ARG A 126 -16.09 0.96 3.66
CA ARG A 126 -16.44 0.42 2.34
C ARG A 126 -17.93 0.55 2.04
N TYR A 127 -18.77 0.32 3.04
CA TYR A 127 -20.20 0.49 2.93
C TYR A 127 -20.55 1.94 2.58
N ARG A 128 -19.99 2.92 3.28
CA ARG A 128 -20.23 4.35 2.99
C ARG A 128 -19.79 4.77 1.59
N TRP A 129 -18.60 4.34 1.17
CA TRP A 129 -18.11 4.65 -0.16
C TRP A 129 -19.02 4.05 -1.24
N ALA A 130 -19.37 2.78 -1.12
CA ALA A 130 -20.28 2.13 -2.05
C ALA A 130 -21.66 2.80 -2.05
N GLN A 131 -22.18 3.09 -0.87
CA GLN A 131 -23.47 3.73 -0.69
C GLN A 131 -23.52 5.07 -1.43
N GLY A 132 -22.64 6.02 -1.12
CA GLY A 132 -22.65 7.34 -1.74
C GLY A 132 -22.40 7.30 -3.24
N ASN A 133 -21.44 6.48 -3.69
CA ASN A 133 -21.18 6.32 -5.12
C ASN A 133 -22.40 5.80 -5.87
N LEU A 134 -23.07 4.76 -5.35
CA LEU A 134 -24.26 4.19 -5.98
C LEU A 134 -25.44 5.16 -5.98
N GLN A 135 -25.57 6.06 -5.00
CA GLN A 135 -26.61 7.11 -5.00
C GLN A 135 -26.55 7.98 -6.25
N LEU A 136 -25.35 8.30 -6.72
CA LEU A 136 -25.14 9.16 -7.90
C LEU A 136 -25.61 8.52 -9.20
N PHE A 137 -25.66 7.18 -9.25
CA PHE A 137 -26.16 6.41 -10.40
C PHE A 137 -27.65 6.14 -10.36
N ARG A 138 -28.36 6.53 -9.29
CA ARG A 138 -29.82 6.38 -9.22
C ARG A 138 -30.50 7.00 -10.44
N PRO A 139 -31.61 6.41 -10.92
CA PRO A 139 -32.36 6.95 -12.05
C PRO A 139 -32.77 8.42 -11.91
N SER A 140 -32.97 8.91 -10.69
CA SER A 140 -33.32 10.31 -10.40
C SER A 140 -32.16 11.30 -10.50
N MET A 141 -30.90 10.85 -10.38
CA MET A 141 -29.72 11.73 -10.45
C MET A 141 -28.95 11.51 -11.74
N ARG A 142 -28.56 10.26 -12.03
CA ARG A 142 -27.74 9.85 -13.19
C ARG A 142 -26.53 10.76 -13.42
N LEU A 143 -25.96 11.32 -12.36
CA LEU A 143 -24.98 12.40 -12.43
C LEU A 143 -23.73 11.99 -13.23
N PRO A 144 -23.17 10.78 -13.07
CA PRO A 144 -21.99 10.34 -13.83
C PRO A 144 -22.30 9.96 -15.30
N TRP A 145 -23.57 9.98 -15.72
CA TRP A 145 -24.03 9.65 -17.08
C TRP A 145 -24.67 10.82 -17.81
N ARG A 146 -24.59 12.02 -17.23
CA ARG A 146 -25.02 13.27 -17.84
C ARG A 146 -24.35 13.50 -19.20
N LYS A 147 -25.10 14.02 -20.17
CA LYS A 147 -24.67 14.15 -21.58
C LYS A 147 -23.58 15.21 -21.76
N GLU A 148 -23.46 16.10 -20.80
CA GLU A 148 -22.45 17.14 -20.69
C GLU A 148 -21.04 16.57 -20.43
N LEU A 149 -20.96 15.31 -19.98
CA LEU A 149 -19.70 14.57 -19.82
C LEU A 149 -19.29 13.86 -21.11
N GLY A 150 -17.99 13.84 -21.40
CA GLY A 150 -17.44 13.10 -22.53
C GLY A 150 -17.76 11.60 -22.47
N ILE A 151 -17.78 10.92 -23.63
CA ILE A 151 -18.05 9.47 -23.68
C ILE A 151 -17.03 8.68 -22.82
N LEU A 152 -15.75 9.04 -22.88
CA LEU A 152 -14.70 8.40 -22.11
C LEU A 152 -14.80 8.69 -20.60
N GLU A 153 -15.27 9.88 -20.23
CA GLU A 153 -15.56 10.24 -18.83
C GLU A 153 -16.68 9.36 -18.28
N ARG A 154 -17.76 9.19 -19.05
CA ARG A 154 -18.89 8.32 -18.70
C ARG A 154 -18.49 6.85 -18.61
N ILE A 155 -17.65 6.36 -19.52
CA ILE A 155 -17.08 4.99 -19.44
C ILE A 155 -16.23 4.84 -18.18
N SER A 156 -15.36 5.82 -17.92
CA SER A 156 -14.50 5.83 -16.74
C SER A 156 -15.30 5.82 -15.43
N ASN A 157 -16.37 6.60 -15.34
CA ASN A 157 -17.27 6.61 -14.19
C ASN A 157 -18.07 5.31 -14.07
N THR A 158 -18.51 4.72 -15.19
CA THR A 158 -19.18 3.40 -15.20
C THR A 158 -18.28 2.29 -14.63
N GLY A 159 -16.96 2.37 -14.83
CA GLY A 159 -16.02 1.45 -14.17
C GLY A 159 -16.15 1.45 -12.64
N GLY A 160 -16.36 2.62 -12.03
CA GLY A 160 -16.62 2.74 -10.59
C GLY A 160 -17.94 2.09 -10.16
N LEU A 161 -19.00 2.23 -10.96
CA LEU A 161 -20.27 1.54 -10.73
C LEU A 161 -20.09 0.01 -10.75
N LEU A 162 -19.46 -0.52 -11.80
CA LEU A 162 -19.25 -1.96 -11.96
C LEU A 162 -18.43 -2.55 -10.81
N TYR A 163 -17.46 -1.79 -10.29
CA TYR A 163 -16.69 -2.19 -9.12
C TYR A 163 -17.58 -2.38 -7.88
N TYR A 164 -18.52 -1.49 -7.61
CA TYR A 164 -19.46 -1.63 -6.48
C TYR A 164 -20.56 -2.68 -6.72
N LEU A 165 -20.80 -3.09 -7.98
CA LEU A 165 -21.73 -4.17 -8.34
C LEU A 165 -21.08 -5.56 -8.42
N SER A 166 -19.76 -5.65 -8.18
CA SER A 166 -19.02 -6.92 -8.19
C SER A 166 -19.54 -8.01 -7.25
N PRO A 167 -20.27 -7.76 -6.13
CA PRO A 167 -20.92 -8.83 -5.39
C PRO A 167 -21.90 -9.66 -6.24
N PHE A 168 -22.65 -9.04 -7.16
CA PHE A 168 -23.56 -9.76 -8.05
C PHE A 168 -22.82 -10.66 -9.03
N GLN A 169 -21.66 -10.22 -9.53
CA GLN A 169 -20.80 -11.06 -10.36
C GLN A 169 -20.38 -12.33 -9.60
N LYS A 170 -20.03 -12.19 -8.31
CA LYS A 170 -19.68 -13.34 -7.46
C LYS A 170 -20.87 -14.26 -7.20
N LEU A 171 -22.05 -13.71 -6.90
CA LEU A 171 -23.27 -14.50 -6.75
C LEU A 171 -23.63 -15.26 -8.02
N ILE A 172 -23.46 -14.67 -9.20
CA ILE A 172 -23.69 -15.34 -10.49
C ILE A 172 -22.69 -16.47 -10.68
N TYR A 173 -21.40 -16.27 -10.38
CA TYR A 173 -20.39 -17.33 -10.49
C TYR A 173 -20.64 -18.48 -9.52
N SER A 174 -20.90 -18.19 -8.24
CA SER A 174 -21.22 -19.24 -7.26
C SER A 174 -22.56 -19.92 -7.58
N GLY A 175 -23.55 -19.17 -8.07
CA GLY A 175 -24.83 -19.72 -8.54
C GLY A 175 -24.67 -20.64 -9.74
N ASN A 176 -23.73 -20.36 -10.64
CA ASN A 176 -23.39 -21.25 -11.75
C ASN A 176 -22.79 -22.57 -11.25
N LEU A 177 -21.88 -22.52 -10.26
CA LEU A 177 -21.35 -23.74 -9.64
C LEU A 177 -22.48 -24.60 -9.03
N VAL A 178 -23.42 -23.96 -8.33
CA VAL A 178 -24.58 -24.65 -7.76
C VAL A 178 -25.49 -25.23 -8.85
N ALA A 179 -25.75 -24.49 -9.92
CA ALA A 179 -26.59 -24.92 -11.03
C ALA A 179 -26.03 -26.17 -11.72
N VAL A 180 -24.72 -26.18 -12.00
CA VAL A 180 -24.05 -27.35 -12.60
C VAL A 180 -24.08 -28.54 -11.65
N VAL A 181 -23.72 -28.32 -10.38
CA VAL A 181 -23.47 -29.42 -9.46
C VAL A 181 -24.73 -30.01 -8.84
N PHE A 182 -25.75 -29.22 -8.53
CA PHE A 182 -26.97 -29.74 -7.90
C PHE A 182 -28.09 -30.03 -8.89
N PHE A 183 -28.08 -29.38 -10.06
CA PHE A 183 -29.17 -29.48 -11.04
C PHE A 183 -28.70 -30.03 -12.39
N GLY A 184 -27.41 -30.31 -12.56
CA GLY A 184 -26.86 -30.82 -13.82
C GLY A 184 -26.94 -29.82 -14.99
N VAL A 185 -27.22 -28.55 -14.72
CA VAL A 185 -27.42 -27.52 -15.75
C VAL A 185 -26.06 -27.13 -16.31
N LEU A 186 -25.78 -27.49 -17.56
CA LEU A 186 -24.58 -27.07 -18.27
C LEU A 186 -24.83 -25.75 -19.00
N PRO A 187 -24.29 -24.60 -18.52
CA PRO A 187 -24.47 -23.31 -19.20
C PRO A 187 -23.72 -23.23 -20.53
N VAL A 188 -22.78 -24.16 -20.77
CA VAL A 188 -21.99 -24.26 -21.99
C VAL A 188 -22.21 -25.65 -22.59
N GLY A 189 -22.62 -25.71 -23.85
CA GLY A 189 -22.99 -26.97 -24.50
C GLY A 189 -21.83 -27.95 -24.74
N TYR A 190 -20.60 -27.47 -24.90
CA TYR A 190 -19.42 -28.32 -25.08
C TYR A 190 -18.27 -27.92 -24.16
N VAL A 191 -17.82 -28.88 -23.34
CA VAL A 191 -16.66 -28.74 -22.44
C VAL A 191 -15.71 -29.91 -22.67
N GLY A 192 -15.13 -29.98 -23.87
CA GLY A 192 -14.08 -30.96 -24.22
C GLY A 192 -12.70 -30.32 -24.36
N GLY A 193 -11.76 -31.04 -25.00
CA GLY A 193 -10.36 -30.62 -25.08
C GLY A 193 -10.15 -29.22 -25.68
N TRP A 194 -10.85 -28.90 -26.78
CA TRP A 194 -10.77 -27.58 -27.41
C TRP A 194 -11.29 -26.44 -26.53
N PHE A 195 -12.28 -26.72 -25.67
CA PHE A 195 -12.76 -25.73 -24.71
C PHE A 195 -11.62 -25.35 -23.76
N ILE A 196 -10.91 -26.33 -23.20
CA ILE A 196 -9.75 -26.07 -22.32
C ILE A 196 -8.69 -25.24 -23.02
N VAL A 197 -8.40 -25.52 -24.30
CA VAL A 197 -7.39 -24.77 -25.07
C VAL A 197 -7.80 -23.30 -25.24
N PHE A 198 -8.98 -23.04 -25.81
CA PHE A 198 -9.41 -21.66 -26.06
C PHE A 198 -9.64 -20.88 -24.78
N TRP A 199 -10.33 -21.51 -23.81
CA TRP A 199 -10.61 -20.91 -22.52
C TRP A 199 -9.33 -20.69 -21.70
N GLY A 200 -8.39 -21.64 -21.74
CA GLY A 200 -7.10 -21.55 -21.05
C GLY A 200 -6.24 -20.42 -21.63
N ILE A 201 -6.15 -20.32 -22.96
CA ILE A 201 -5.45 -19.20 -23.63
C ILE A 201 -6.10 -17.87 -23.27
N ALA A 202 -7.44 -17.77 -23.32
CA ALA A 202 -8.16 -16.55 -22.98
C ALA A 202 -7.94 -16.15 -21.51
N SER A 203 -8.00 -17.11 -20.58
CA SER A 203 -7.80 -16.86 -19.14
C SER A 203 -6.36 -16.45 -18.84
N PHE A 204 -5.39 -17.14 -19.44
CA PHE A 204 -3.98 -16.83 -19.27
C PHE A 204 -3.62 -15.45 -19.81
N THR A 205 -4.05 -15.14 -21.04
CA THR A 205 -3.82 -13.81 -21.64
C THR A 205 -4.54 -12.70 -20.87
N ASN A 206 -5.73 -12.97 -20.31
CA ASN A 206 -6.42 -12.01 -19.45
C ASN A 206 -5.62 -11.74 -18.16
N ILE A 207 -5.15 -12.78 -17.46
CA ILE A 207 -4.34 -12.63 -16.25
C ILE A 207 -3.03 -11.88 -16.55
N LEU A 208 -2.36 -12.20 -17.67
CA LEU A 208 -1.17 -11.49 -18.11
C LEU A 208 -1.46 -10.01 -18.38
N ALA A 209 -2.54 -9.71 -19.11
CA ALA A 209 -2.94 -8.35 -19.41
C ALA A 209 -3.25 -7.55 -18.14
N VAL A 210 -4.02 -8.13 -17.21
CA VAL A 210 -4.33 -7.50 -15.91
C VAL A 210 -3.03 -7.24 -15.13
N THR A 211 -2.18 -8.25 -14.98
CA THR A 211 -0.91 -8.11 -14.24
C THR A 211 -0.01 -7.03 -14.86
N ALA A 212 0.06 -6.96 -16.19
CA ALA A 212 0.83 -5.93 -16.90
C ALA A 212 0.23 -4.52 -16.71
N LEU A 213 -1.11 -4.40 -16.76
CA LEU A 213 -1.81 -3.13 -16.56
C LEU A 213 -1.71 -2.63 -15.11
N GLU A 214 -1.72 -3.54 -14.14
CA GLU A 214 -1.59 -3.23 -12.71
C GLU A 214 -0.16 -2.86 -12.31
N ARG A 215 0.84 -3.11 -13.17
CA ARG A 215 2.25 -2.71 -12.97
C ARG A 215 2.85 -3.19 -11.63
N GLY A 216 2.39 -4.34 -11.14
CA GLY A 216 2.82 -4.90 -9.85
C GLY A 216 2.27 -4.18 -8.61
N THR A 217 1.33 -3.25 -8.76
CA THR A 217 0.69 -2.55 -7.62
C THR A 217 -0.32 -3.42 -6.86
N THR A 218 -0.81 -4.49 -7.49
CA THR A 218 -1.58 -5.54 -6.83
C THR A 218 -1.33 -6.89 -7.47
N SER A 219 -1.90 -7.93 -6.85
CA SER A 219 -1.97 -9.26 -7.43
C SER A 219 -3.43 -9.63 -7.69
N PRO A 220 -3.74 -10.44 -8.71
CA PRO A 220 -5.12 -10.88 -8.98
C PRO A 220 -5.80 -11.53 -7.76
N VAL A 221 -5.04 -12.30 -6.97
CA VAL A 221 -5.51 -12.97 -5.76
C VAL A 221 -5.89 -11.96 -4.67
N GLU A 222 -5.11 -10.89 -4.54
CA GLU A 222 -5.38 -9.82 -3.59
C GLU A 222 -6.66 -9.05 -3.94
N GLY A 223 -6.90 -8.76 -5.21
CA GLY A 223 -8.13 -8.13 -5.67
C GLY A 223 -9.36 -8.95 -5.29
N VAL A 224 -9.32 -10.27 -5.51
CA VAL A 224 -10.41 -11.19 -5.13
C VAL A 224 -10.59 -11.25 -3.61
N ARG A 225 -9.50 -11.28 -2.83
CA ARG A 225 -9.57 -11.23 -1.36
C ARG A 225 -10.28 -9.98 -0.87
N ASN A 226 -9.85 -8.80 -1.34
CA ASN A 226 -10.41 -7.52 -0.92
C ASN A 226 -11.90 -7.42 -1.27
N LEU A 227 -12.29 -7.96 -2.43
CA LEU A 227 -13.69 -8.07 -2.79
C LEU A 227 -14.50 -8.92 -1.79
N PHE A 228 -13.98 -10.07 -1.35
CA PHE A 228 -14.68 -10.88 -0.34
C PHE A 228 -14.79 -10.19 1.02
N LEU A 229 -13.76 -9.44 1.44
CA LEU A 229 -13.81 -8.64 2.66
C LEU A 229 -14.84 -7.50 2.58
N ALA A 230 -14.98 -6.88 1.41
CA ALA A 230 -15.94 -5.79 1.17
C ALA A 230 -17.31 -6.29 0.70
N PHE A 231 -17.51 -7.60 0.51
CA PHE A 231 -18.69 -8.17 -0.15
C PHE A 231 -19.99 -7.72 0.50
N GLU A 232 -20.12 -7.89 1.83
CA GLU A 232 -21.34 -7.55 2.56
C GLU A 232 -21.63 -6.05 2.49
N ALA A 233 -20.60 -5.21 2.59
CA ALA A 233 -20.72 -3.77 2.45
C ALA A 233 -21.26 -3.38 1.07
N TYR A 234 -20.64 -3.87 0.00
CA TYR A 234 -21.05 -3.54 -1.36
C TYR A 234 -22.44 -4.09 -1.67
N PHE A 235 -22.73 -5.33 -1.28
CA PHE A 235 -24.03 -5.96 -1.52
C PHE A 235 -25.17 -5.20 -0.85
N ARG A 236 -25.03 -4.84 0.43
CA ARG A 236 -26.05 -4.06 1.15
C ARG A 236 -26.24 -2.66 0.55
N ALA A 237 -25.15 -2.02 0.15
CA ALA A 237 -25.18 -0.69 -0.43
C ALA A 237 -25.97 -0.64 -1.75
N THR A 238 -26.14 -1.76 -2.46
CA THR A 238 -26.89 -1.79 -3.74
C THR A 238 -28.35 -1.43 -3.58
N SER A 239 -28.97 -1.75 -2.44
CA SER A 239 -30.37 -1.40 -2.14
C SER A 239 -30.69 0.08 -2.39
N VAL A 240 -29.70 0.93 -2.19
CA VAL A 240 -29.74 2.39 -2.39
C VAL A 240 -30.05 2.78 -3.82
N LEU A 241 -29.73 1.97 -4.84
CA LEU A 241 -30.12 2.24 -6.22
C LEU A 241 -31.64 2.33 -6.39
N TRP A 242 -32.41 1.65 -5.54
CA TRP A 242 -33.87 1.54 -5.63
C TRP A 242 -34.61 2.21 -4.47
N THR A 243 -33.97 2.40 -3.30
CA THR A 243 -34.59 3.10 -2.17
C THR A 243 -34.26 4.59 -2.13
N LYS A 244 -35.24 5.41 -1.74
CA LYS A 244 -35.06 6.84 -1.41
C LYS A 244 -34.81 7.09 0.09
N ALA A 245 -34.79 6.03 0.92
CA ALA A 245 -34.59 6.17 2.35
C ALA A 245 -33.27 6.90 2.66
N LYS A 246 -33.34 7.84 3.61
CA LYS A 246 -32.13 8.46 4.17
C LYS A 246 -31.40 7.38 4.96
N VAL A 247 -30.19 7.06 4.55
CA VAL A 247 -29.34 6.10 5.25
C VAL A 247 -28.47 6.89 6.23
N PRO A 248 -28.44 6.53 7.52
CA PRO A 248 -27.68 7.27 8.52
C PRO A 248 -26.18 7.22 8.21
N PHE A 249 -25.50 8.34 8.43
CA PHE A 249 -24.05 8.40 8.37
C PHE A 249 -23.48 7.78 9.65
N LEU A 250 -22.98 6.54 9.56
CA LEU A 250 -22.14 5.99 10.63
C LEU A 250 -20.80 6.74 10.59
N VAL A 251 -20.14 6.97 11.73
CA VAL A 251 -18.77 7.53 11.79
C VAL A 251 -17.77 6.38 11.79
N THR A 252 -16.62 6.53 11.12
CA THR A 252 -15.63 5.43 11.05
C THR A 252 -14.83 5.55 12.33
N PRO A 253 -14.86 4.55 13.21
CA PRO A 253 -14.03 4.61 14.40
C PRO A 253 -12.56 4.71 13.98
N LYS A 254 -11.78 5.52 14.70
CA LYS A 254 -10.35 5.73 14.45
C LYS A 254 -9.62 5.35 15.72
N ASN A 255 -8.38 4.87 15.58
CA ASN A 255 -7.52 4.47 16.71
C ASN A 255 -8.10 3.27 17.48
N GLU A 256 -8.67 2.34 16.74
CA GLU A 256 -9.27 1.13 17.30
C GLU A 256 -8.21 0.03 17.50
N VAL A 257 -8.50 -0.87 18.42
CA VAL A 257 -7.76 -2.12 18.55
C VAL A 257 -8.33 -3.18 17.60
N ASP A 258 -7.45 -4.07 17.15
CA ASP A 258 -7.83 -5.27 16.39
C ASP A 258 -7.39 -6.49 17.18
N LEU A 259 -8.32 -7.16 17.85
CA LEU A 259 -8.04 -8.37 18.62
C LEU A 259 -8.30 -9.64 17.82
N GLY A 260 -8.65 -9.51 16.53
CA GLY A 260 -8.92 -10.65 15.65
C GLY A 260 -10.05 -11.54 16.14
N GLY A 261 -9.81 -12.85 16.17
CA GLY A 261 -10.71 -13.86 16.71
C GLY A 261 -12.00 -14.10 15.91
N TRP A 262 -12.89 -14.93 16.49
CA TRP A 262 -14.15 -15.33 15.86
C TRP A 262 -15.12 -14.17 15.61
N ALA A 263 -15.03 -13.09 16.39
CA ALA A 263 -15.83 -11.88 16.18
C ALA A 263 -15.52 -11.23 14.82
N SER A 264 -14.25 -11.21 14.42
CA SER A 264 -13.82 -10.72 13.11
C SER A 264 -14.22 -11.67 11.99
N VAL A 265 -13.98 -12.98 12.17
CA VAL A 265 -14.36 -14.01 11.18
C VAL A 265 -15.86 -14.02 10.89
N ARG A 266 -16.71 -13.81 11.91
CA ARG A 266 -18.18 -13.79 11.75
C ARG A 266 -18.65 -12.66 10.81
N GLN A 267 -17.91 -11.56 10.69
CA GLN A 267 -18.24 -10.48 9.75
C GLN A 267 -18.05 -10.91 8.29
N MET A 268 -17.27 -11.96 8.03
CA MET A 268 -17.09 -12.54 6.71
C MET A 268 -18.16 -13.59 6.36
N ARG A 269 -19.29 -13.65 7.09
CA ARG A 269 -20.32 -14.70 6.93
C ARG A 269 -20.80 -14.96 5.50
N PHE A 270 -20.96 -13.93 4.67
CA PHE A 270 -21.36 -14.12 3.27
C PHE A 270 -20.24 -14.73 2.43
N ALA A 271 -19.01 -14.28 2.63
CA ALA A 271 -17.86 -14.90 1.98
C ALA A 271 -17.70 -16.36 2.46
N LEU A 272 -17.83 -16.64 3.76
CA LEU A 272 -17.77 -17.99 4.30
C LEU A 272 -18.90 -18.89 3.77
N LEU A 273 -20.11 -18.36 3.62
CA LEU A 273 -21.22 -19.08 3.00
C LEU A 273 -20.91 -19.44 1.54
N ILE A 274 -20.42 -18.47 0.76
CA ILE A 274 -19.99 -18.69 -0.64
C ILE A 274 -18.88 -19.75 -0.69
N GLY A 275 -17.85 -19.62 0.15
CA GLY A 275 -16.77 -20.60 0.24
C GLY A 275 -17.26 -22.00 0.62
N GLY A 276 -18.20 -22.11 1.57
CA GLY A 276 -18.81 -23.38 1.96
C GLY A 276 -19.60 -24.02 0.82
N VAL A 277 -20.40 -23.23 0.09
CA VAL A 277 -21.15 -23.68 -1.09
C VAL A 277 -20.18 -24.14 -2.19
N SER A 278 -19.11 -23.40 -2.44
CA SER A 278 -18.10 -23.76 -3.43
C SER A 278 -17.36 -25.05 -3.04
N LEU A 279 -17.03 -25.23 -1.77
CA LEU A 279 -16.42 -26.47 -1.28
C LEU A 279 -17.36 -27.68 -1.45
N LEU A 280 -18.62 -27.53 -1.04
CA LEU A 280 -19.63 -28.58 -1.23
C LEU A 280 -19.85 -28.91 -2.71
N SER A 281 -19.80 -27.89 -3.58
CA SER A 281 -19.91 -28.07 -5.02
C SER A 281 -18.74 -28.88 -5.58
N VAL A 282 -17.50 -28.59 -5.15
CA VAL A 282 -16.31 -29.37 -5.52
C VAL A 282 -16.41 -30.81 -5.03
N ILE A 283 -16.83 -31.03 -3.78
CA ILE A 283 -16.98 -32.39 -3.24
C ILE A 283 -18.04 -33.17 -4.03
N ASN A 284 -19.20 -32.58 -4.26
CA ASN A 284 -20.31 -33.25 -4.91
C ASN A 284 -20.01 -33.59 -6.38
N ILE A 285 -19.31 -32.73 -7.13
CA ILE A 285 -18.96 -33.04 -8.52
C ILE A 285 -17.95 -34.19 -8.64
N TRP A 286 -17.02 -34.32 -7.68
CA TRP A 286 -16.12 -35.47 -7.62
C TRP A 286 -16.86 -36.75 -7.24
N ILE A 287 -17.75 -36.70 -6.23
CA ILE A 287 -18.59 -37.85 -5.87
C ILE A 287 -19.39 -38.31 -7.09
N SER A 288 -20.04 -37.38 -7.80
CA SER A 288 -20.81 -37.69 -9.00
C SER A 288 -19.96 -38.38 -10.08
N TYR A 289 -18.76 -37.85 -10.34
CA TYR A 289 -17.83 -38.40 -11.31
C TYR A 289 -17.38 -39.83 -10.93
N PHE A 290 -17.00 -40.05 -9.67
CA PHE A 290 -16.59 -41.37 -9.17
C PHE A 290 -17.75 -42.38 -9.15
N SER A 291 -18.93 -41.97 -8.67
CA SER A 291 -20.15 -42.79 -8.65
C SER A 291 -20.52 -43.27 -10.05
N PHE A 292 -20.44 -42.39 -11.05
CA PHE A 292 -20.69 -42.76 -12.44
C PHE A 292 -19.62 -43.69 -13.00
N HIS A 293 -18.34 -43.40 -12.80
CA HIS A 293 -17.25 -44.14 -13.44
C HIS A 293 -17.01 -45.53 -12.86
N TYR A 294 -17.12 -45.69 -11.53
CA TYR A 294 -16.79 -46.95 -10.85
C TYR A 294 -18.02 -47.80 -10.52
N PHE A 295 -19.18 -47.18 -10.31
CA PHE A 295 -20.39 -47.86 -9.86
C PHE A 295 -21.55 -47.75 -10.87
N ASN A 296 -21.35 -47.04 -11.99
CA ASN A 296 -22.39 -46.71 -12.98
C ASN A 296 -23.65 -46.08 -12.35
N TRP A 297 -23.51 -45.48 -11.15
CA TRP A 297 -24.61 -44.84 -10.43
C TRP A 297 -24.76 -43.39 -10.90
N ARG A 298 -25.98 -43.03 -11.31
CA ARG A 298 -26.31 -41.73 -11.89
C ARG A 298 -27.36 -41.03 -11.06
N TYR A 299 -26.94 -40.03 -10.28
CA TYR A 299 -27.85 -39.08 -9.64
C TYR A 299 -27.74 -37.66 -10.26
N LEU A 300 -26.74 -37.43 -11.12
CA LEU A 300 -26.56 -36.24 -11.95
C LEU A 300 -26.22 -36.67 -13.38
N SER A 301 -26.42 -35.77 -14.34
CA SER A 301 -25.96 -35.97 -15.71
C SER A 301 -24.44 -36.16 -15.75
N PRO A 302 -23.91 -37.17 -16.45
CA PRO A 302 -22.47 -37.40 -16.52
C PRO A 302 -21.73 -36.17 -17.06
N HIS A 303 -20.76 -35.69 -16.29
CA HIS A 303 -19.92 -34.57 -16.68
C HIS A 303 -18.59 -35.06 -17.24
N SER A 304 -18.03 -34.33 -18.21
CA SER A 304 -16.67 -34.61 -18.68
C SER A 304 -15.66 -34.33 -17.56
N ILE A 305 -14.53 -35.05 -17.57
CA ILE A 305 -13.42 -34.77 -16.63
C ILE A 305 -12.95 -33.32 -16.73
N SER A 306 -13.00 -32.71 -17.92
CA SER A 306 -12.70 -31.30 -18.15
C SER A 306 -13.59 -30.37 -17.30
N THR A 307 -14.90 -30.61 -17.28
CA THR A 307 -15.85 -29.86 -16.44
C THR A 307 -15.51 -30.00 -14.96
N VAL A 308 -15.24 -31.23 -14.50
CA VAL A 308 -14.86 -31.52 -13.11
C VAL A 308 -13.61 -30.74 -12.71
N LEU A 309 -12.58 -30.74 -13.57
CA LEU A 309 -11.31 -30.06 -13.31
C LEU A 309 -11.47 -28.52 -13.27
N ILE A 310 -12.23 -27.94 -14.20
CA ILE A 310 -12.46 -26.49 -14.24
C ILE A 310 -13.20 -26.02 -12.97
N ILE A 311 -14.30 -26.71 -12.62
CA ILE A 311 -15.07 -26.41 -11.41
C ILE A 311 -14.20 -26.58 -10.16
N SER A 312 -13.39 -27.63 -10.10
CA SER A 312 -12.44 -27.86 -9.02
C SER A 312 -11.43 -26.73 -8.89
N PHE A 313 -10.83 -26.29 -9.99
CA PHE A 313 -9.84 -25.22 -9.99
C PHE A 313 -10.41 -23.91 -9.41
N PHE A 314 -11.58 -23.47 -9.90
CA PHE A 314 -12.20 -22.23 -9.41
C PHE A 314 -12.73 -22.35 -7.99
N GLY A 315 -13.42 -23.46 -7.69
CA GLY A 315 -13.96 -23.72 -6.36
C GLY A 315 -12.86 -23.78 -5.31
N LEU A 316 -11.76 -24.50 -5.58
CA LEU A 316 -10.63 -24.60 -4.65
C LEU A 316 -9.87 -23.28 -4.52
N MET A 317 -9.69 -22.52 -5.61
CA MET A 317 -9.07 -21.19 -5.55
C MET A 317 -9.90 -20.25 -4.66
N GLU A 318 -11.22 -20.23 -4.84
CA GLU A 318 -12.13 -19.40 -4.04
C GLU A 318 -12.12 -19.80 -2.55
N VAL A 319 -12.28 -21.10 -2.27
CA VAL A 319 -12.20 -21.66 -0.90
C VAL A 319 -10.87 -21.30 -0.24
N THR A 320 -9.75 -21.44 -0.96
CA THR A 320 -8.42 -21.11 -0.46
C THR A 320 -8.29 -19.64 -0.10
N ILE A 321 -8.76 -18.73 -0.97
CA ILE A 321 -8.69 -17.29 -0.73
C ILE A 321 -9.52 -16.90 0.51
N ILE A 322 -10.75 -17.40 0.60
CA ILE A 322 -11.65 -17.11 1.72
C ILE A 322 -11.10 -17.68 3.02
N SER A 323 -10.58 -18.92 3.00
CA SER A 323 -10.02 -19.58 4.17
C SER A 323 -8.77 -18.89 4.68
N ARG A 324 -7.87 -18.47 3.78
CA ARG A 324 -6.66 -17.68 4.14
C ARG A 324 -7.03 -16.30 4.69
N ALA A 325 -8.05 -15.66 4.13
CA ALA A 325 -8.55 -14.39 4.63
C ALA A 325 -9.16 -14.54 6.03
N ALA A 326 -9.99 -15.55 6.26
CA ALA A 326 -10.57 -15.86 7.57
C ALA A 326 -9.48 -16.20 8.60
N TRP A 327 -8.50 -17.01 8.22
CA TRP A 327 -7.35 -17.33 9.05
C TRP A 327 -6.56 -16.07 9.44
N SER A 328 -6.29 -15.20 8.46
CA SER A 328 -5.63 -13.92 8.72
C SER A 328 -6.46 -13.07 9.69
N MET A 329 -7.77 -12.90 9.47
CA MET A 329 -8.63 -12.12 10.37
C MET A 329 -8.69 -12.70 11.78
N TYR A 330 -8.61 -14.03 11.92
CA TYR A 330 -8.57 -14.67 13.23
C TYR A 330 -7.29 -14.36 14.00
N HIS A 331 -6.14 -14.39 13.34
CA HIS A 331 -4.81 -14.24 13.95
C HIS A 331 -4.31 -12.80 14.05
N ARG A 332 -5.08 -11.82 13.58
CA ARG A 332 -4.71 -10.42 13.72
C ARG A 332 -4.70 -10.01 15.18
N SER A 333 -3.64 -9.32 15.58
CA SER A 333 -3.51 -8.69 16.89
C SER A 333 -2.82 -7.34 16.73
N GLN A 334 -3.53 -6.29 17.12
CA GLN A 334 -3.09 -4.91 17.21
C GLN A 334 -3.76 -4.27 18.42
N GLU A 335 -3.03 -4.22 19.52
CA GLU A 335 -3.51 -3.66 20.79
C GLU A 335 -3.27 -2.15 20.90
N ARG A 336 -2.55 -1.56 19.94
CA ARG A 336 -2.19 -0.15 19.98
C ARG A 336 -3.29 0.69 19.35
N THR A 337 -3.85 1.61 20.15
CA THR A 337 -4.76 2.65 19.66
C THR A 337 -4.03 3.73 18.87
N LEU A 338 -2.77 4.03 19.21
CA LEU A 338 -1.99 5.08 18.56
C LEU A 338 -0.85 4.49 17.73
N TRP A 339 -0.71 4.98 16.50
CA TRP A 339 0.44 4.67 15.65
C TRP A 339 1.72 5.24 16.26
N ARG A 340 2.79 4.43 16.30
CA ARG A 340 4.13 4.88 16.67
C ARG A 340 5.00 4.89 15.43
N PHE A 341 5.66 6.01 15.19
CA PHE A 341 6.55 6.16 14.06
C PHE A 341 7.83 5.38 14.33
N PRO A 342 8.23 4.45 13.44
CA PRO A 342 9.54 3.84 13.54
C PRO A 342 10.58 4.93 13.28
N VAL A 343 11.48 5.13 14.23
CA VAL A 343 12.52 6.16 14.14
C VAL A 343 13.88 5.56 14.53
N ARG A 344 14.95 6.29 14.24
CA ARG A 344 16.29 5.98 14.76
C ARG A 344 16.92 7.28 15.21
N LEU A 345 16.47 7.75 16.37
CA LEU A 345 16.92 9.02 16.94
C LEU A 345 17.89 8.74 18.07
N GLU A 346 18.95 9.54 18.11
CA GLU A 346 19.83 9.58 19.26
C GLU A 346 19.04 10.01 20.49
N THR A 347 19.30 9.37 21.62
CA THR A 347 18.55 9.60 22.85
C THR A 347 19.45 9.43 24.05
N TYR A 348 19.22 10.19 25.11
CA TYR A 348 19.82 9.95 26.40
C TYR A 348 18.77 9.47 27.39
N VAL A 349 19.04 8.39 28.12
CA VAL A 349 18.23 7.90 29.23
C VAL A 349 19.02 8.12 30.51
N ASN A 350 18.56 9.00 31.40
CA ASN A 350 19.29 9.38 32.61
C ASN A 350 20.78 9.73 32.34
N GLY A 351 21.06 10.39 31.21
CA GLY A 351 22.40 10.76 30.79
C GLY A 351 23.19 9.67 30.04
N VAL A 352 22.65 8.45 29.91
CA VAL A 352 23.29 7.35 29.17
C VAL A 352 22.84 7.37 27.71
N LEU A 353 23.81 7.37 26.79
CA LEU A 353 23.56 7.30 25.35
C LEU A 353 22.74 6.04 25.01
N SER A 354 21.67 6.25 24.27
CA SER A 354 20.59 5.31 23.98
C SER A 354 20.01 5.61 22.59
N GLN A 355 19.07 4.78 22.15
CA GLN A 355 18.41 4.98 20.85
C GLN A 355 16.90 4.91 20.97
N CYS A 356 16.20 5.96 20.53
CA CYS A 356 14.77 5.89 20.31
C CYS A 356 14.49 5.15 19.00
N VAL A 357 13.70 4.08 19.09
CA VAL A 357 13.37 3.17 17.98
C VAL A 357 11.93 3.30 17.49
N ASP A 358 11.05 3.81 18.34
CA ASP A 358 9.70 4.22 17.97
C ASP A 358 9.25 5.43 18.77
N LEU A 359 8.56 6.38 18.12
CA LEU A 359 8.19 7.65 18.73
C LEU A 359 6.73 8.03 18.43
N HIS A 360 6.07 8.62 19.41
CA HIS A 360 4.78 9.27 19.32
C HIS A 360 4.73 10.42 20.32
N GLN A 361 3.86 11.41 20.11
CA GLN A 361 3.70 12.56 21.02
C GLN A 361 3.28 12.18 22.46
N ASN A 362 2.91 10.92 22.70
CA ASN A 362 2.48 10.42 24.00
C ASN A 362 3.39 9.29 24.52
N GLY A 363 4.44 8.90 23.81
CA GLY A 363 5.26 7.77 24.25
C GLY A 363 6.35 7.40 23.25
N ALA A 364 7.34 6.65 23.74
CA ALA A 364 8.43 6.15 22.91
C ALA A 364 8.77 4.70 23.26
N GLY A 365 9.45 4.05 22.34
CA GLY A 365 10.25 2.86 22.55
C GLY A 365 11.72 3.24 22.43
N ILE A 366 12.51 2.84 23.41
CA ILE A 366 13.92 3.17 23.53
C ILE A 366 14.71 1.89 23.78
N ILE A 367 15.84 1.75 23.11
CA ILE A 367 16.87 0.76 23.43
C ILE A 367 17.91 1.46 24.28
N THR A 368 18.16 0.91 25.46
CA THR A 368 19.09 1.45 26.46
C THR A 368 19.79 0.30 27.19
N THR A 369 20.79 0.59 28.01
CA THR A 369 21.41 -0.38 28.90
C THR A 369 20.59 -0.58 30.17
N GLU A 370 20.72 -1.75 30.79
CA GLU A 370 20.04 -2.06 32.06
C GLU A 370 20.49 -1.13 33.21
N LYS A 371 21.76 -0.72 33.20
CA LYS A 371 22.33 0.26 34.14
C LYS A 371 21.58 1.59 34.13
N ALA A 372 21.17 2.06 32.95
CA ALA A 372 20.43 3.34 32.82
C ALA A 372 19.03 3.30 33.46
N LEU A 373 18.46 2.12 33.68
CA LEU A 373 17.12 1.92 34.24
C LEU A 373 17.10 1.72 35.76
N ALA A 374 18.24 1.45 36.38
CA ALA A 374 18.32 1.06 37.79
C ALA A 374 17.84 2.14 38.78
N VAL A 375 17.63 3.37 38.31
CA VAL A 375 17.42 4.55 39.15
C VAL A 375 15.94 4.82 39.46
N ASN A 376 14.99 4.54 38.55
CA ASN A 376 13.56 4.85 38.75
C ASN A 376 12.67 4.22 37.64
N PRO A 377 11.42 3.77 37.94
CA PRO A 377 10.44 3.42 36.89
C PRO A 377 10.01 4.60 35.99
N ASN A 378 10.20 5.84 36.43
CA ASN A 378 10.12 7.06 35.62
C ASN A 378 11.53 7.52 35.30
N ILE A 379 11.94 7.34 34.04
CA ILE A 379 13.26 7.72 33.57
C ILE A 379 13.19 9.04 32.81
N TYR A 380 14.18 9.90 33.01
CA TYR A 380 14.31 11.10 32.19
C TYR A 380 14.90 10.73 30.83
N VAL A 381 14.27 11.22 29.77
CA VAL A 381 14.70 10.98 28.39
C VAL A 381 14.93 12.29 27.66
N LYS A 382 16.01 12.36 26.89
CA LYS A 382 16.30 13.50 26.00
C LYS A 382 16.48 12.96 24.59
N ILE A 383 15.60 13.33 23.66
CA ILE A 383 15.56 12.77 22.29
C ILE A 383 16.01 13.83 21.29
N ALA A 384 16.87 13.45 20.34
CA ALA A 384 17.30 14.30 19.23
C ALA A 384 16.26 14.31 18.10
N CYS A 385 15.22 15.14 18.24
CA CYS A 385 14.28 15.42 17.14
C CYS A 385 14.93 16.32 16.09
N ARG A 386 14.29 16.49 14.95
CA ARG A 386 14.73 17.35 13.85
C ARG A 386 13.66 18.35 13.48
N ASP A 387 14.09 19.53 13.04
CA ASP A 387 13.23 20.50 12.38
C ASP A 387 13.15 20.23 10.86
N LEU A 388 12.45 21.11 10.13
CA LEU A 388 12.33 21.03 8.66
C LEU A 388 13.66 21.25 7.93
N SER A 389 14.56 22.01 8.52
CA SER A 389 15.88 22.30 7.98
C SER A 389 16.87 21.16 8.23
N GLY A 390 16.46 20.15 9.03
CA GLY A 390 17.29 19.01 9.42
C GLY A 390 18.14 19.26 10.66
N ASN A 391 18.02 20.41 11.32
CA ASN A 391 18.76 20.71 12.54
C ASN A 391 18.24 19.86 13.69
N VAL A 392 19.15 19.44 14.57
CA VAL A 392 18.79 18.67 15.76
C VAL A 392 18.20 19.60 16.83
N VAL A 393 17.00 19.25 17.29
CA VAL A 393 16.32 19.87 18.42
C VAL A 393 16.21 18.83 19.54
N TRP A 394 16.93 19.06 20.63
CA TRP A 394 16.88 18.16 21.78
C TRP A 394 15.64 18.42 22.62
N VAL A 395 14.80 17.39 22.78
CA VAL A 395 13.55 17.47 23.55
C VAL A 395 13.62 16.57 24.78
N GLY A 396 13.31 17.14 25.94
CA GLY A 396 13.31 16.45 27.23
C GLY A 396 11.91 15.99 27.66
N GLY A 397 11.85 14.89 28.41
CA GLY A 397 10.60 14.43 29.02
C GLY A 397 10.80 13.29 30.02
N GLN A 398 9.77 13.03 30.81
CA GLN A 398 9.71 11.93 31.77
C GLN A 398 8.98 10.73 31.14
N LEU A 399 9.69 9.62 30.93
CA LEU A 399 9.13 8.37 30.43
C LEU A 399 8.76 7.45 31.58
N ARG A 400 7.47 7.15 31.72
CA ARG A 400 6.98 6.09 32.60
C ARG A 400 7.07 4.75 31.90
N VAL A 401 7.98 3.89 32.36
CA VAL A 401 8.21 2.56 31.78
C VAL A 401 6.97 1.69 31.98
N ARG A 402 6.46 1.12 30.89
CA ARG A 402 5.30 0.20 30.84
C ARG A 402 5.69 -1.21 30.42
N SER A 403 6.74 -1.33 29.62
CA SER A 403 7.27 -2.61 29.15
C SER A 403 8.79 -2.55 29.15
N LYS A 404 9.42 -3.63 29.61
CA LYS A 404 10.86 -3.88 29.50
C LYS A 404 11.03 -5.26 28.88
N LYS A 405 11.81 -5.37 27.79
CA LYS A 405 12.15 -6.65 27.16
C LYS A 405 13.66 -6.70 26.92
N PRO A 406 14.35 -7.79 27.29
CA PRO A 406 15.74 -7.98 26.90
C PRO A 406 15.84 -8.09 25.38
N ILE A 407 16.98 -7.68 24.82
CA ILE A 407 17.28 -7.85 23.39
C ILE A 407 18.14 -9.10 23.25
N GLU A 408 17.61 -10.11 22.53
CA GLU A 408 18.32 -11.35 22.25
C GLU A 408 19.67 -11.08 21.59
N GLY A 409 20.71 -11.77 22.06
CA GLY A 409 22.09 -11.61 21.55
C GLY A 409 22.88 -10.45 22.18
N THR A 410 22.30 -9.70 23.14
CA THR A 410 23.03 -8.68 23.91
C THR A 410 22.93 -8.97 25.40
N GLN A 411 24.05 -8.91 26.13
CA GLN A 411 24.05 -9.20 27.57
C GLN A 411 23.58 -8.02 28.44
N GLU A 412 23.63 -6.77 27.95
CA GLU A 412 23.31 -5.57 28.76
C GLU A 412 22.21 -4.65 28.18
N SER A 413 21.72 -4.90 26.96
CA SER A 413 20.75 -4.00 26.30
C SER A 413 19.30 -4.46 26.48
N VAL A 414 18.44 -3.50 26.75
CA VAL A 414 17.01 -3.69 27.00
C VAL A 414 16.20 -2.70 26.18
N ARG A 415 15.09 -3.19 25.62
CA ARG A 415 14.07 -2.34 25.01
C ARG A 415 13.05 -1.95 26.06
N VAL A 416 12.92 -0.66 26.32
CA VAL A 416 11.87 -0.08 27.15
C VAL A 416 10.84 0.63 26.32
N GLY A 417 9.59 0.54 26.74
CA GLY A 417 8.47 1.24 26.11
C GLY A 417 7.62 1.88 27.18
N GLY A 418 7.18 3.12 26.95
CA GLY A 418 6.46 3.87 27.97
C GLY A 418 5.64 5.03 27.43
N ARG A 419 4.92 5.66 28.35
CA ARG A 419 4.25 6.94 28.10
C ARG A 419 5.21 8.07 28.47
N ILE A 420 5.31 9.10 27.65
CA ILE A 420 6.16 10.28 27.94
C ILE A 420 5.28 11.46 28.31
N THR A 421 5.67 12.17 29.36
CA THR A 421 5.25 13.54 29.64
C THR A 421 6.40 14.46 29.26
N TRP A 422 6.21 15.34 28.28
CA TRP A 422 7.24 16.26 27.81
C TRP A 422 7.41 17.44 28.77
N ASP A 423 8.62 17.99 28.83
CA ASP A 423 8.95 19.08 29.76
C ASP A 423 8.22 20.39 29.42
N SER A 424 7.84 20.60 28.16
CA SER A 424 7.08 21.76 27.70
C SER A 424 6.20 21.48 26.47
N ASP A 425 5.30 22.41 26.13
CA ASP A 425 4.47 22.32 24.91
C ASP A 425 5.31 22.50 23.63
N GLU A 426 6.39 23.26 23.68
CA GLU A 426 7.36 23.38 22.58
C GLU A 426 8.07 22.05 22.33
N ALA A 427 8.49 21.35 23.39
CA ALA A 427 9.09 20.02 23.28
C ALA A 427 8.10 19.03 22.65
N LYS A 428 6.84 19.04 23.09
CA LYS A 428 5.77 18.23 22.50
C LYS A 428 5.51 18.59 21.03
N THR A 429 5.54 19.88 20.69
CA THR A 429 5.36 20.36 19.32
C THR A 429 6.50 19.90 18.41
N ALA A 430 7.75 19.95 18.88
CA ALA A 430 8.90 19.43 18.15
C ALA A 430 8.81 17.91 17.92
N VAL A 431 8.29 17.15 18.88
CA VAL A 431 8.01 15.71 18.69
C VAL A 431 6.91 15.46 17.66
N ILE A 432 5.84 16.26 17.70
CA ILE A 432 4.78 16.19 16.67
C ILE A 432 5.37 16.51 15.30
N MET A 433 6.23 17.51 15.20
CA MET A 433 6.90 17.89 13.97
C MET A 433 7.78 16.75 13.43
N GLN A 434 8.62 16.16 14.29
CA GLN A 434 9.43 15.00 13.96
C GLN A 434 8.55 13.88 13.39
N CYS A 435 7.55 13.44 14.15
CA CYS A 435 6.71 12.30 13.80
C CYS A 435 5.86 12.55 12.54
N TYR A 436 5.17 13.68 12.45
CA TYR A 436 4.11 13.87 11.46
C TYR A 436 4.55 14.62 10.21
N VAL A 437 5.75 15.20 10.22
CA VAL A 437 6.27 16.01 9.13
C VAL A 437 7.62 15.47 8.67
N VAL A 438 8.62 15.44 9.56
CA VAL A 438 9.98 14.99 9.18
C VAL A 438 9.98 13.52 8.78
N GLU A 439 9.46 12.63 9.62
CA GLU A 439 9.42 11.20 9.31
C GLU A 439 8.56 10.90 8.08
N GLN A 440 7.52 11.69 7.81
CA GLN A 440 6.71 11.51 6.60
C GLN A 440 7.46 11.96 5.35
N TYR A 441 8.17 13.07 5.42
CA TYR A 441 9.02 13.56 4.33
C TYR A 441 10.16 12.58 4.05
N VAL A 442 10.87 12.15 5.10
CA VAL A 442 11.93 11.14 5.05
C VAL A 442 11.38 9.82 4.52
N ALA A 443 10.23 9.35 5.00
CA ALA A 443 9.59 8.13 4.49
C ALA A 443 9.20 8.27 3.03
N ARG A 444 8.67 9.40 2.55
CA ARG A 444 8.40 9.64 1.13
C ARG A 444 9.68 9.52 0.30
N GLN A 445 10.76 10.19 0.71
CA GLN A 445 12.05 10.10 0.04
C GLN A 445 12.64 8.67 0.11
N HIS A 446 12.37 7.94 1.19
CA HIS A 446 12.85 6.56 1.40
C HIS A 446 11.99 5.46 0.74
N PHE A 447 10.71 5.71 0.52
CA PHE A 447 9.76 4.72 -0.02
C PHE A 447 10.07 4.39 -1.48
N TRP A 448 10.53 5.38 -2.25
CA TRP A 448 11.00 5.20 -3.61
C TRP A 448 12.35 4.46 -3.71
N LEU A 449 13.06 4.26 -2.59
CA LEU A 449 14.37 3.59 -2.59
C LEU A 449 14.27 2.07 -2.78
N ARG A 450 13.09 1.45 -2.60
CA ARG A 450 12.95 0.00 -2.82
C ARG A 450 12.89 -0.38 -4.30
N HIS A 451 12.72 0.59 -5.21
CA HIS A 451 12.49 0.31 -6.64
C HIS A 451 13.46 1.05 -7.57
N GLU A 452 14.46 1.73 -7.01
CA GLU A 452 15.46 2.36 -7.87
C GLU A 452 16.35 1.29 -8.50
N LYS A 453 16.38 1.24 -9.83
CA LYS A 453 17.27 0.34 -10.57
C LYS A 453 18.72 0.68 -10.20
N ARG A 454 19.37 -0.23 -9.48
CA ARG A 454 20.82 -0.22 -9.28
C ARG A 454 21.49 -0.36 -10.66
N ARG A 455 22.40 0.56 -10.97
CA ARG A 455 23.23 0.48 -12.18
C ARG A 455 24.53 -0.18 -11.82
N VAL A 456 24.92 -1.17 -12.61
CA VAL A 456 26.24 -1.80 -12.50
C VAL A 456 27.28 -0.78 -12.95
N VAL A 457 28.27 -0.53 -12.11
CA VAL A 457 29.40 0.36 -12.36
C VAL A 457 30.68 -0.36 -11.91
N LEU A 458 31.84 0.09 -12.38
CA LEU A 458 33.14 -0.35 -11.87
C LEU A 458 33.95 0.91 -11.64
N LEU A 459 33.75 1.50 -10.47
CA LEU A 459 34.35 2.78 -10.10
C LEU A 459 35.17 2.61 -8.83
N PRO A 460 36.37 3.25 -8.74
CA PRO A 460 37.13 3.26 -7.51
C PRO A 460 36.29 3.92 -6.41
N ALA A 461 36.34 3.40 -5.20
CA ALA A 461 35.57 3.90 -4.08
C ALA A 461 36.39 3.82 -2.79
N HIS A 462 36.15 4.75 -1.87
CA HIS A 462 36.71 4.68 -0.53
C HIS A 462 35.59 4.53 0.47
N ILE A 463 35.70 3.54 1.36
CA ILE A 463 34.72 3.25 2.39
C ILE A 463 35.42 3.30 3.73
N ASP A 464 35.22 4.39 4.46
CA ASP A 464 35.80 4.56 5.80
C ASP A 464 37.33 4.31 5.82
N GLY A 465 38.00 4.94 4.85
CA GLY A 465 39.45 4.86 4.64
C GLY A 465 39.95 3.58 3.97
N ILE A 466 39.07 2.67 3.56
CA ILE A 466 39.44 1.44 2.85
C ILE A 466 39.20 1.61 1.35
N ASP A 467 40.18 1.20 0.56
CA ASP A 467 40.05 1.10 -0.89
C ASP A 467 39.10 -0.03 -1.28
N ALA A 468 38.09 0.33 -2.07
CA ALA A 468 37.06 -0.57 -2.53
C ALA A 468 36.71 -0.28 -3.99
N GLU A 469 36.01 -1.20 -4.63
CA GLU A 469 35.43 -0.99 -5.94
C GLU A 469 33.91 -0.92 -5.79
N CYS A 470 33.29 0.17 -6.25
CA CYS A 470 31.84 0.28 -6.33
C CYS A 470 31.37 -0.53 -7.55
N VAL A 471 30.57 -1.57 -7.30
CA VAL A 471 30.09 -2.52 -8.32
C VAL A 471 28.66 -2.24 -8.78
N ASP A 472 27.88 -1.57 -7.93
CA ASP A 472 26.59 -1.03 -8.32
C ASP A 472 26.23 0.21 -7.51
N VAL A 473 25.53 1.16 -8.14
CA VAL A 473 25.16 2.44 -7.54
C VAL A 473 23.74 2.87 -7.94
N SER A 474 23.04 3.53 -7.02
CA SER A 474 21.77 4.23 -7.23
C SER A 474 21.78 5.56 -6.47
N THR A 475 20.72 6.37 -6.57
CA THR A 475 20.63 7.64 -5.82
C THR A 475 20.46 7.42 -4.31
N SER A 476 20.43 6.17 -3.84
CA SER A 476 20.15 5.84 -2.44
C SER A 476 20.82 4.58 -1.92
N GLY A 477 21.68 3.98 -2.73
CA GLY A 477 22.31 2.70 -2.39
C GLY A 477 23.53 2.48 -3.25
N ALA A 478 24.46 1.71 -2.70
CA ALA A 478 25.62 1.25 -3.43
C ALA A 478 26.03 -0.12 -2.91
N SER A 479 26.66 -0.91 -3.76
CA SER A 479 27.41 -2.07 -3.34
C SER A 479 28.86 -1.89 -3.70
N PHE A 480 29.71 -2.45 -2.84
CA PHE A 480 31.14 -2.36 -2.97
C PHE A 480 31.79 -3.72 -2.82
N VAL A 481 32.99 -3.87 -3.35
CA VAL A 481 33.85 -5.02 -3.16
C VAL A 481 35.16 -4.53 -2.57
N ALA A 482 35.57 -5.08 -1.43
CA ALA A 482 36.79 -4.72 -0.74
C ALA A 482 37.49 -5.98 -0.22
N SER A 483 38.80 -5.88 0.05
CA SER A 483 39.59 -6.97 0.64
C SER A 483 39.05 -7.34 2.02
N ALA A 484 38.95 -8.65 2.27
CA ALA A 484 38.48 -9.20 3.54
C ALA A 484 39.41 -8.85 4.70
N ALA A 485 40.72 -8.73 4.44
CA ALA A 485 41.72 -8.34 5.43
C ALA A 485 41.53 -6.88 5.86
N ASP A 486 41.24 -5.99 4.89
CA ASP A 486 41.11 -4.55 5.15
C ASP A 486 39.77 -4.21 5.82
N TRP A 487 38.68 -4.91 5.45
CA TRP A 487 37.36 -4.68 6.04
C TRP A 487 37.27 -5.05 7.54
N GLY A 488 37.98 -6.10 7.96
CA GLY A 488 38.00 -6.55 9.35
C GLY A 488 36.63 -6.95 9.91
N LYS A 489 36.43 -6.76 11.24
CA LYS A 489 35.19 -7.10 11.98
C LYS A 489 34.19 -5.92 12.11
N ARG A 490 34.08 -5.05 11.10
CA ARG A 490 33.16 -3.90 11.15
C ARG A 490 31.69 -4.36 11.17
N GLN A 491 30.87 -3.77 12.05
CA GLN A 491 29.48 -4.20 12.29
C GLN A 491 28.50 -3.63 11.26
N ILE A 492 27.49 -4.44 10.91
CA ILE A 492 26.33 -4.03 10.12
C ILE A 492 25.55 -2.95 10.89
N GLY A 493 25.05 -1.94 10.19
CA GLY A 493 24.24 -0.86 10.76
C GLY A 493 25.02 0.40 11.15
N ILE A 494 26.35 0.41 11.03
CA ILE A 494 27.17 1.61 11.23
C ILE A 494 27.04 2.52 10.00
N ARG A 495 26.99 3.84 10.25
CA ARG A 495 27.07 4.88 9.22
C ARG A 495 28.51 5.32 9.07
N ILE A 496 29.04 5.16 7.86
CA ILE A 496 30.43 5.47 7.54
C ILE A 496 30.54 6.39 6.33
N PRO A 497 31.56 7.25 6.27
CA PRO A 497 31.79 8.11 5.11
C PRO A 497 32.21 7.25 3.92
N ILE A 498 31.70 7.62 2.73
CA ILE A 498 32.07 7.00 1.48
C ILE A 498 32.36 8.04 0.40
N SER A 499 33.28 7.70 -0.50
CA SER A 499 33.46 8.37 -1.79
C SER A 499 33.41 7.33 -2.91
N VAL A 500 32.82 7.68 -4.05
CA VAL A 500 32.92 6.92 -5.30
C VAL A 500 33.46 7.85 -6.36
N ASP A 501 34.55 7.41 -6.98
CA ASP A 501 35.25 8.08 -8.08
C ASP A 501 35.63 9.54 -7.76
N ASP A 502 35.89 9.82 -6.48
CA ASP A 502 36.18 11.14 -5.87
C ASP A 502 35.17 12.26 -6.17
N ARG A 503 34.08 11.93 -6.86
CA ARG A 503 33.03 12.84 -7.30
C ARG A 503 31.74 12.66 -6.51
N PHE A 504 31.46 11.44 -6.05
CA PHE A 504 30.23 11.10 -5.33
C PHE A 504 30.54 10.85 -3.86
N ILE A 505 30.25 11.84 -3.02
CA ILE A 505 30.53 11.79 -1.58
C ILE A 505 29.21 11.59 -0.82
N GLY A 506 29.23 10.72 0.18
CA GLY A 506 28.04 10.43 0.97
C GLY A 506 28.34 9.72 2.28
N THR A 507 27.28 9.35 2.97
CA THR A 507 27.34 8.50 4.15
C THR A 507 26.58 7.20 3.88
N ALA A 508 27.24 6.08 4.08
CA ALA A 508 26.70 4.75 3.84
C ALA A 508 26.34 4.07 5.16
N GLU A 509 25.10 3.60 5.30
CA GLU A 509 24.72 2.65 6.34
C GLU A 509 24.90 1.22 5.80
N ILE A 510 25.84 0.46 6.36
CA ILE A 510 26.10 -0.90 5.90
C ILE A 510 24.92 -1.80 6.26
N ARG A 511 24.33 -2.46 5.26
CA ARG A 511 23.14 -3.31 5.40
C ARG A 511 23.48 -4.79 5.36
N ASN A 512 24.47 -5.17 4.57
CA ASN A 512 24.88 -6.55 4.41
C ASN A 512 26.36 -6.61 4.03
N VAL A 513 27.06 -7.62 4.53
CA VAL A 513 28.42 -7.98 4.12
C VAL A 513 28.41 -9.47 3.81
N THR A 514 28.82 -9.86 2.61
CA THR A 514 28.80 -11.25 2.15
C THR A 514 30.17 -11.60 1.60
N ALA A 515 30.76 -12.71 2.05
CA ALA A 515 32.01 -13.20 1.50
C ALA A 515 31.81 -13.59 0.02
N THR A 516 32.75 -13.20 -0.83
CA THR A 516 32.80 -13.63 -2.24
C THR A 516 33.93 -14.66 -2.42
N SER A 517 34.00 -15.32 -3.58
CA SER A 517 35.10 -16.24 -3.90
C SER A 517 36.42 -15.49 -4.06
N GLY A 518 37.50 -15.95 -3.41
CA GLY A 518 38.74 -15.16 -3.24
C GLY A 518 38.63 -14.25 -2.00
N GLU A 519 39.73 -13.73 -1.49
CA GLU A 519 39.82 -12.96 -0.21
C GLU A 519 39.10 -11.59 -0.24
N MET A 520 37.97 -11.47 -0.93
CA MET A 520 37.16 -10.27 -1.11
C MET A 520 35.80 -10.42 -0.43
N MET A 521 35.23 -9.31 0.02
CA MET A 521 33.87 -9.22 0.56
C MET A 521 33.03 -8.24 -0.26
N ARG A 522 31.77 -8.59 -0.49
CA ARG A 522 30.75 -7.69 -1.04
C ARG A 522 30.01 -6.98 0.10
N ILE A 523 30.02 -5.66 0.07
CA ILE A 523 29.42 -4.78 1.08
C ILE A 523 28.24 -4.05 0.45
N GLY A 524 27.02 -4.36 0.87
CA GLY A 524 25.81 -3.67 0.43
C GLY A 524 25.42 -2.58 1.41
N ALA A 525 25.24 -1.35 0.93
CA ALA A 525 24.91 -0.20 1.77
C ALA A 525 23.71 0.61 1.26
N ALA A 526 22.99 1.21 2.21
CA ALA A 526 22.05 2.29 1.95
C ALA A 526 22.81 3.61 2.06
N VAL A 527 22.78 4.44 1.01
CA VAL A 527 23.64 5.63 0.92
C VAL A 527 22.79 6.90 0.96
N MET A 528 23.26 7.87 1.74
CA MET A 528 22.82 9.25 1.69
C MET A 528 23.91 10.08 1.01
N TRP A 529 23.71 10.44 -0.26
CA TRP A 529 24.65 11.29 -1.00
C TRP A 529 24.52 12.75 -0.58
N GLN A 530 25.63 13.47 -0.57
CA GLN A 530 25.62 14.93 -0.35
C GLN A 530 24.96 15.67 -1.51
N ASN A 531 25.11 15.17 -2.74
CA ASN A 531 24.44 15.72 -3.92
C ASN A 531 23.87 14.59 -4.81
N PRO A 532 22.62 14.15 -4.56
CA PRO A 532 22.01 13.04 -5.31
C PRO A 532 21.69 13.39 -6.77
N TYR A 533 21.64 14.68 -7.14
CA TYR A 533 21.34 15.11 -8.50
C TYR A 533 22.46 14.79 -9.50
N MET A 534 23.72 14.75 -9.05
CA MET A 534 24.89 14.42 -9.88
C MET A 534 24.85 12.96 -10.36
N LEU A 535 24.35 12.03 -9.55
CA LEU A 535 24.13 10.64 -9.95
C LEU A 535 23.04 10.52 -11.01
N LYS A 536 22.02 11.38 -10.96
CA LYS A 536 20.95 11.46 -11.97
C LYS A 536 21.47 12.00 -13.31
N ILE A 537 22.38 12.98 -13.28
CA ILE A 537 23.05 13.57 -14.45
C ILE A 537 24.03 12.57 -15.08
N PHE A 538 24.85 11.89 -14.29
CA PHE A 538 25.69 10.76 -14.74
C PHE A 538 24.83 9.67 -15.41
N SER A 539 23.63 9.44 -14.86
CA SER A 539 22.66 8.50 -15.38
C SER A 539 22.15 8.83 -16.81
N ASP A 540 22.12 10.12 -17.18
CA ASP A 540 21.63 10.60 -18.47
C ASP A 540 22.77 10.91 -19.46
N SER A 541 24.01 11.18 -18.98
CA SER A 541 25.19 11.35 -19.85
C SER A 541 25.63 10.03 -20.50
N GLU A 542 25.60 8.90 -19.79
CA GLU A 542 25.89 7.59 -20.39
C GLU A 542 24.81 7.09 -21.35
N LYS A 543 23.55 7.55 -21.24
CA LYS A 543 22.52 7.27 -22.26
C LYS A 543 22.88 7.90 -23.61
N ARG A 544 23.56 9.05 -23.61
CA ARG A 544 24.09 9.65 -24.83
C ARG A 544 25.29 8.85 -25.34
N ASP A 545 26.18 8.45 -24.43
CA ASP A 545 27.40 7.73 -24.80
C ASP A 545 27.16 6.29 -25.30
N LEU A 546 26.14 5.59 -24.78
CA LEU A 546 25.69 4.28 -25.31
C LEU A 546 25.01 4.38 -26.68
N LYS A 547 24.35 5.50 -27.00
CA LYS A 547 23.81 5.77 -28.35
C LYS A 547 24.94 6.06 -29.34
N THR A 548 25.95 6.83 -28.93
CA THR A 548 27.13 7.13 -29.75
C THR A 548 27.99 5.87 -29.95
N ARG A 549 28.20 5.07 -28.91
CA ARG A 549 28.93 3.80 -28.99
C ARG A 549 28.17 2.72 -29.76
N LYS A 550 26.84 2.64 -29.71
CA LYS A 550 26.06 1.74 -30.60
C LYS A 550 26.08 2.16 -32.08
N ALA A 551 26.28 3.44 -32.38
CA ALA A 551 26.48 3.91 -33.75
C ALA A 551 27.88 3.57 -34.29
N ILE A 552 28.87 3.45 -33.40
CA ILE A 552 30.26 3.11 -33.74
C ILE A 552 30.51 1.58 -33.68
N ALA A 553 29.81 0.85 -32.82
CA ALA A 553 29.92 -0.60 -32.61
C ALA A 553 28.86 -1.42 -33.38
N GLY A 554 28.40 -0.91 -34.53
CA GLY A 554 27.62 -1.68 -35.51
C GLY A 554 28.42 -2.78 -36.23
N GLY A 555 29.65 -3.05 -35.80
CA GLY A 555 30.44 -4.20 -36.19
C GLY A 555 31.05 -4.82 -34.94
N ILE A 556 30.87 -6.13 -34.78
CA ILE A 556 31.37 -7.02 -33.71
C ILE A 556 30.31 -7.30 -32.61
N ASN A 557 29.69 -8.46 -32.76
CA ASN A 557 28.78 -9.14 -31.82
C ASN A 557 29.59 -9.81 -30.69
N PRO A 558 29.01 -10.00 -29.49
CA PRO A 558 28.34 -11.29 -29.22
C PRO A 558 26.86 -11.18 -28.85
#